data_AF-P80359-F1
#
_entry.id   AF-P80359-F1
#
_cell.length_a   1.000
_cell.length_b   1.000
_cell.length_c   1.000
_cell.angle_alpha   90.00
_cell.angle_beta   90.00
_cell.angle_gamma   90.00
#
_symmetry.space_group_name_H-M   'P 1'
#
loop_
_entity.id
_entity.type
_entity.pdbx_description
1 polymer ?
#
loop_
_entity_poly.entity_id
_entity_poly.type
_entity_poly.pdbx_seq_one_letter_code
_entity_poly.pdbx_strand_id
1 'polypeptide(L)' 'EQCGRQAGGKLCPNNLCCSQYGWCGSSDDYCSPSKNCQSNCKGGG' A
#
# COMPACT_ATOMS: atom_id res chain seq x y z
N GLU A 1 9.40 -1.33 -5.98
CA GLU A 1 9.62 -0.48 -4.78
C GLU A 1 8.93 -1.06 -3.55
N GLN A 2 9.64 -1.08 -2.41
CA GLN A 2 9.09 -1.50 -1.11
C GLN A 2 8.49 -0.34 -0.32
N CYS A 3 7.52 -0.64 0.54
CA CYS A 3 6.75 0.32 1.34
C CYS A 3 6.24 -0.29 2.66
N GLY A 4 5.59 0.54 3.48
CA GLY A 4 4.91 0.11 4.70
C GLY A 4 5.87 -0.33 5.79
N ARG A 5 5.39 -1.15 6.73
CA ARG A 5 6.18 -1.62 7.88
C ARG A 5 7.47 -2.33 7.47
N GLN A 6 7.45 -3.04 6.34
CA GLN A 6 8.62 -3.76 5.81
C GLN A 6 9.71 -2.81 5.32
N ALA A 7 9.37 -1.55 5.02
CA ALA A 7 10.30 -0.49 4.62
C ALA A 7 10.33 0.68 5.63
N GLY A 8 10.07 0.42 6.91
CA GLY A 8 10.16 1.44 7.97
C GLY A 8 9.07 2.52 7.91
N GLY A 9 7.89 2.19 7.36
CA GLY A 9 6.78 3.13 7.18
C GLY A 9 6.87 3.96 5.89
N LYS A 10 7.76 3.60 4.96
CA LYS A 10 7.91 4.31 3.68
C LYS A 10 6.63 4.29 2.86
N LEU A 11 6.26 5.43 2.31
CA LEU A 11 5.15 5.57 1.37
C LEU A 11 5.57 5.24 -0.05
N CYS A 12 4.63 4.77 -0.86
CA CYS A 12 4.86 4.56 -2.27
C CYS A 12 4.88 5.88 -3.05
N PRO A 13 5.69 5.98 -4.11
CA PRO A 13 5.65 7.13 -5.02
C PRO A 13 4.30 7.19 -5.77
N ASN A 14 3.96 8.36 -6.31
CA ASN A 14 2.77 8.59 -7.13
C ASN A 14 1.43 8.24 -6.45
N ASN A 15 1.35 8.31 -5.12
CA ASN A 15 0.17 7.90 -4.34
C ASN A 15 -0.26 6.45 -4.62
N LEU A 16 0.68 5.57 -4.97
CA LEU A 16 0.40 4.15 -5.11
C LEU A 16 0.07 3.52 -3.74
N CYS A 17 -0.70 2.45 -3.77
CA CYS A 17 -1.09 1.73 -2.58
C CYS A 17 0.04 0.82 -2.11
N CYS A 18 0.17 0.66 -0.79
CA CYS A 18 1.11 -0.27 -0.20
C CYS A 18 0.38 -1.55 0.22
N SER A 19 0.71 -2.69 -0.41
CA SER A 19 0.11 -3.98 -0.07
C SER A 19 0.54 -4.45 1.32
N GLN A 20 -0.14 -5.47 1.85
CA GLN A 20 0.26 -6.12 3.11
C GLN A 20 1.69 -6.69 3.09
N TYR A 21 2.20 -6.99 1.90
CA TYR A 21 3.54 -7.53 1.69
C TYR A 21 4.61 -6.43 1.56
N GLY A 22 4.22 -5.15 1.52
CA GLY A 22 5.14 -4.02 1.42
C GLY A 22 5.60 -3.74 0.02
N TRP A 23 4.73 -3.94 -0.95
CA TRP A 23 4.97 -3.60 -2.34
C TRP A 23 4.02 -2.51 -2.78
N CYS A 24 4.48 -1.66 -3.70
CA CYS A 24 3.70 -0.58 -4.27
C CYS A 24 2.94 -1.01 -5.52
N GLY A 25 1.65 -0.67 -5.61
CA GLY A 25 0.82 -0.95 -6.78
C GLY A 25 -0.53 -0.24 -6.74
N SER A 26 -1.29 -0.30 -7.83
CA SER A 26 -2.59 0.37 -7.97
C SER A 26 -3.77 -0.60 -8.14
N SER A 27 -3.52 -1.91 -8.20
CA SER A 27 -4.57 -2.92 -8.26
C SER A 27 -5.17 -3.18 -6.88
N ASP A 28 -6.31 -3.87 -6.85
CA ASP A 28 -7.04 -4.18 -5.61
C ASP A 28 -6.17 -4.95 -4.59
N ASP A 29 -5.27 -5.83 -5.04
CA ASP A 29 -4.34 -6.56 -4.16
C ASP A 29 -3.40 -5.66 -3.33
N TYR A 30 -3.18 -4.43 -3.80
CA TYR A 30 -2.35 -3.44 -3.13
C TYR A 30 -3.18 -2.42 -2.37
N CYS A 31 -4.36 -2.10 -2.89
CA CYS A 31 -5.19 -1.00 -2.42
C CYS A 31 -6.34 -1.40 -1.51
N SER A 32 -6.71 -2.68 -1.45
CA SER A 32 -7.89 -3.11 -0.73
C SER A 32 -7.65 -3.14 0.78
N PRO A 33 -8.44 -2.40 1.58
CA PRO A 33 -8.34 -2.47 3.04
C PRO A 33 -8.56 -3.89 3.58
N SER A 34 -9.43 -4.68 2.94
CA SER A 34 -9.69 -6.08 3.32
C SER A 34 -8.50 -7.01 3.06
N LYS A 35 -7.54 -6.59 2.22
CA LYS A 35 -6.27 -7.29 1.97
C LYS A 35 -5.10 -6.70 2.77
N ASN A 36 -5.40 -6.05 3.90
CA ASN A 36 -4.42 -5.40 4.78
C ASN A 36 -3.52 -4.40 4.04
N CYS A 37 -4.08 -3.61 3.13
CA CYS A 37 -3.39 -2.46 2.56
C CYS A 37 -2.88 -1.53 3.69
N GLN A 38 -1.64 -1.08 3.58
CA GLN A 38 -0.92 -0.33 4.62
C GLN A 38 -1.00 1.18 4.43
N SER A 39 -1.13 1.67 3.20
CA SER A 39 -1.18 3.11 2.89
C SER A 39 -1.81 3.38 1.52
N ASN A 40 -2.41 4.57 1.34
CA ASN A 40 -3.10 5.00 0.11
C ASN A 40 -4.19 4.02 -0.37
N CYS A 41 -4.87 3.36 0.56
CA CYS A 41 -5.84 2.31 0.26
C CYS A 41 -7.11 2.87 -0.40
N LYS A 42 -7.69 2.14 -1.35
CA LYS A 42 -8.95 2.51 -2.01
C LYS A 42 -10.08 2.32 -1.00
N GLY A 43 -10.54 3.42 -0.40
CA GLY A 43 -11.62 3.44 0.59
C GLY A 43 -11.27 4.10 1.92
N GLY A 44 -10.01 4.48 2.14
CA GLY A 44 -9.63 5.43 3.19
C GLY A 44 -9.49 6.81 2.53
N GLY A 45 -10.48 7.69 2.77
CA GLY A 45 -10.53 9.05 2.22
C GLY A 45 -9.36 9.92 2.61
#